data_AF-R4W7C6-F1
#
_entry.id   AF-R4W7C6-F1
#
_cell.length_a   1.000
_cell.length_b   1.000
_cell.length_c   1.000
_cell.angle_alpha   90.00
_cell.angle_beta   90.00
_cell.angle_gamma   90.00
#
_symmetry.space_group_name_H-M   'P 1'
#
loop_
_entity.id
_entity.type
_entity.pdbx_description
1 polymer ?
#
loop_
_entity_poly.entity_id
_entity_poly.type
_entity_poly.pdbx_seq_one_letter_code
_entity_poly.pdbx_strand_id
1 'polypeptide(L)'
;MNLREHDNRDDMKVWLSQADVAELLDRADGTHQRLAFALGSRCGLRSHEVLDVAPEHVVETDAGTVLRVWHGKGDQFRETPVPRDLATTIRTVADVRDAPASSSLLNVTSTRSLRRWLRSSAEELAENTGEAGWNHLAFHDLRRTWATSLAASDVDPLLVCDWGGWNDLETFLDHYRGTYSPEAQRREREKVDWL
;
A
#
# COMPACT_ATOMS: atom_id res chain seq x y z
N MET A 1 -1.06 -4.36 -14.36
CA MET A 1 0.11 -3.84 -13.61
C MET A 1 1.25 -3.41 -14.54
N ASN A 2 2.27 -2.73 -14.00
CA ASN A 2 3.56 -2.49 -14.65
C ASN A 2 4.67 -3.26 -13.89
N LEU A 3 5.71 -3.69 -14.61
CA LEU A 3 6.87 -4.42 -14.07
C LEU A 3 8.18 -3.74 -14.46
N ARG A 4 9.21 -3.82 -13.61
CA ARG A 4 10.61 -3.48 -13.95
C ARG A 4 11.58 -4.39 -13.20
N GLU A 5 12.65 -4.81 -13.85
CA GLU A 5 13.70 -5.65 -13.23
C GLU A 5 14.35 -4.99 -12.01
N HIS A 6 14.79 -5.81 -11.04
CA HIS A 6 15.72 -5.39 -10.01
C HIS A 6 17.16 -5.36 -10.54
N ASP A 7 17.86 -4.26 -10.28
CA ASP A 7 19.13 -3.91 -10.94
C ASP A 7 20.31 -4.82 -10.47
N ASN A 8 20.05 -5.72 -9.50
CA ASN A 8 20.99 -6.69 -8.93
C ASN A 8 20.28 -8.01 -8.45
N ARG A 9 19.04 -8.29 -8.90
CA ARG A 9 18.27 -9.48 -8.44
C ARG A 9 17.31 -9.98 -9.54
N ASP A 10 17.07 -11.28 -9.58
CA ASP A 10 16.23 -11.95 -10.59
C ASP A 10 14.70 -11.81 -10.35
N ASP A 11 14.25 -10.84 -9.54
CA ASP A 11 12.84 -10.55 -9.30
C ASP A 11 12.41 -9.17 -9.81
N MET A 12 11.11 -9.01 -10.04
CA MET A 12 10.54 -7.79 -10.63
C MET A 12 9.99 -6.87 -9.54
N LYS A 13 10.28 -5.58 -9.67
CA LYS A 13 9.55 -4.49 -9.01
C LYS A 13 8.16 -4.41 -9.64
N VAL A 14 7.11 -4.53 -8.84
CA VAL A 14 5.71 -4.40 -9.31
C VAL A 14 5.14 -3.00 -9.03
N TRP A 15 4.27 -2.52 -9.92
CA TRP A 15 3.34 -1.40 -9.69
C TRP A 15 1.95 -1.84 -10.12
N LEU A 16 1.03 -1.95 -9.16
CA LEU A 16 -0.36 -2.33 -9.42
C LEU A 16 -1.15 -1.14 -10.01
N SER A 17 -2.11 -1.41 -10.89
CA SER A 17 -3.13 -0.42 -11.27
C SER A 17 -4.17 -0.27 -10.17
N GLN A 18 -5.01 0.77 -10.24
CA GLN A 18 -6.13 0.94 -9.30
C GLN A 18 -7.16 -0.21 -9.37
N ALA A 19 -7.30 -0.87 -10.53
CA ALA A 19 -8.12 -2.07 -10.67
C ALA A 19 -7.44 -3.27 -10.01
N ASP A 20 -6.15 -3.49 -10.29
CA ASP A 20 -5.36 -4.57 -9.69
C ASP A 20 -5.35 -4.44 -8.14
N VAL A 21 -5.25 -3.21 -7.59
CA VAL A 21 -5.37 -2.97 -6.15
C VAL A 21 -6.76 -3.33 -5.61
N ALA A 22 -7.84 -3.09 -6.36
CA ALA A 22 -9.18 -3.51 -5.95
C ALA A 22 -9.30 -5.05 -5.96
N GLU A 23 -8.83 -5.69 -7.03
CA GLU A 23 -8.82 -7.15 -7.19
C GLU A 23 -8.04 -7.85 -6.07
N LEU A 24 -6.87 -7.34 -5.69
CA LEU A 24 -6.09 -7.82 -4.54
C LEU A 24 -6.83 -7.70 -3.21
N LEU A 25 -7.58 -6.62 -3.01
CA LEU A 25 -8.37 -6.41 -1.79
C LEU A 25 -9.60 -7.33 -1.76
N ASP A 26 -10.26 -7.54 -2.90
CA ASP A 26 -11.47 -8.35 -3.03
C ASP A 26 -11.16 -9.86 -3.01
N ARG A 27 -9.97 -10.29 -3.44
CA ARG A 27 -9.49 -11.66 -3.26
C ARG A 27 -9.04 -11.97 -1.83
N ALA A 28 -8.83 -10.99 -0.96
CA ALA A 28 -8.23 -11.20 0.37
C ALA A 28 -9.08 -12.11 1.29
N ASP A 29 -8.43 -13.12 1.89
CA ASP A 29 -9.04 -14.07 2.83
C ASP A 29 -9.36 -13.40 4.18
N GLY A 30 -10.56 -12.84 4.25
CA GLY A 30 -11.14 -12.24 5.45
C GLY A 30 -10.58 -10.87 5.83
N THR A 31 -11.21 -10.26 6.84
CA THR A 31 -11.05 -8.84 7.17
C THR A 31 -9.62 -8.47 7.55
N HIS A 32 -8.90 -9.29 8.32
CA HIS A 32 -7.51 -8.99 8.69
C HIS A 32 -6.55 -9.00 7.49
N GLN A 33 -6.75 -9.88 6.51
CA GLN A 33 -5.93 -9.91 5.30
C GLN A 33 -6.24 -8.70 4.41
N ARG A 34 -7.52 -8.39 4.20
CA ARG A 34 -7.96 -7.18 3.45
C ARG A 34 -7.41 -5.89 4.10
N LEU A 35 -7.49 -5.77 5.42
CA LEU A 35 -6.94 -4.64 6.17
C LEU A 35 -5.42 -4.52 6.00
N ALA A 36 -4.68 -5.64 6.12
CA ALA A 36 -3.22 -5.62 5.95
C ALA A 36 -2.81 -5.16 4.54
N PHE A 37 -3.49 -5.63 3.50
CA PHE A 37 -3.23 -5.20 2.13
C PHE A 37 -3.62 -3.73 1.91
N ALA A 38 -4.76 -3.29 2.45
CA ALA A 38 -5.23 -1.91 2.34
C ALA A 38 -4.28 -0.92 3.03
N LEU A 39 -3.77 -1.23 4.23
CA LEU A 39 -2.79 -0.40 4.93
C LEU A 39 -1.50 -0.23 4.10
N GLY A 40 -1.08 -1.27 3.37
CA GLY A 40 0.04 -1.20 2.43
C GLY A 40 -0.27 -0.37 1.18
N SER A 41 -1.38 -0.64 0.49
CA SER A 41 -1.71 -0.10 -0.84
C SER A 41 -2.47 1.23 -0.84
N ARG A 42 -3.08 1.62 0.29
CA ARG A 42 -3.89 2.84 0.44
C ARG A 42 -3.32 3.84 1.44
N CYS A 43 -2.47 3.41 2.38
CA CYS A 43 -1.82 4.30 3.37
C CYS A 43 -0.27 4.29 3.29
N GLY A 44 0.31 3.48 2.40
CA GLY A 44 1.77 3.45 2.16
C GLY A 44 2.60 2.80 3.27
N LEU A 45 2.00 1.96 4.13
CA LEU A 45 2.71 1.37 5.26
C LEU A 45 3.72 0.28 4.85
N ARG A 46 4.84 0.27 5.56
CA ARG A 46 5.87 -0.77 5.50
C ARG A 46 5.37 -2.01 6.26
N SER A 47 5.83 -3.20 5.86
CA SER A 47 5.33 -4.46 6.46
C SER A 47 5.52 -4.61 7.98
N HIS A 48 6.39 -3.83 8.64
CA HIS A 48 6.43 -3.76 10.11
C HIS A 48 5.34 -2.84 10.65
N GLU A 49 5.29 -1.59 10.18
CA GLU A 49 4.27 -0.59 10.56
C GLU A 49 2.83 -1.14 10.49
N VAL A 50 2.51 -2.01 9.52
CA VAL A 50 1.20 -2.68 9.38
C VAL A 50 0.84 -3.59 10.58
N LEU A 51 1.83 -4.19 11.26
CA LEU A 51 1.63 -4.98 12.47
C LEU A 51 1.32 -4.11 13.69
N ASP A 52 1.81 -2.87 13.68
CA ASP A 52 1.77 -1.95 14.83
C ASP A 52 0.58 -0.97 14.75
N VAL A 53 -0.28 -1.09 13.72
CA VAL A 53 -1.53 -0.32 13.62
C VAL A 53 -2.54 -0.81 14.65
N ALA A 54 -2.90 0.05 15.61
CA ALA A 54 -4.05 -0.12 16.49
C ALA A 54 -5.22 0.79 16.04
N PRO A 55 -6.49 0.44 16.31
CA PRO A 55 -7.64 1.30 15.98
C PRO A 55 -7.52 2.77 16.39
N GLU A 56 -7.00 3.05 17.59
CA GLU A 56 -6.88 4.43 18.11
C GLU A 56 -5.84 5.30 17.36
N HIS A 57 -5.04 4.69 16.48
CA HIS A 57 -4.12 5.44 15.61
C HIS A 57 -4.85 6.13 14.45
N VAL A 58 -6.11 5.78 14.15
CA VAL A 58 -6.92 6.44 13.11
C VAL A 58 -7.68 7.61 13.74
N VAL A 59 -7.28 8.83 13.37
CA VAL A 59 -7.79 10.08 13.96
C VAL A 59 -8.34 11.01 12.90
N GLU A 60 -9.28 11.87 13.28
CA GLU A 60 -9.70 13.01 12.45
C GLU A 60 -8.82 14.23 12.75
N THR A 61 -8.49 15.00 11.72
CA THR A 61 -7.70 16.24 11.79
C THR A 61 -8.30 17.29 10.83
N ASP A 62 -7.79 18.53 10.86
CA ASP A 62 -8.18 19.56 9.88
C ASP A 62 -7.81 19.19 8.43
N ALA A 63 -6.88 18.24 8.23
CA ALA A 63 -6.54 17.65 6.94
C ALA A 63 -7.42 16.44 6.57
N GLY A 64 -8.41 16.08 7.40
CA GLY A 64 -9.24 14.89 7.28
C GLY A 64 -8.73 13.69 8.10
N THR A 65 -9.16 12.49 7.73
CA THR A 65 -8.84 11.26 8.47
C THR A 65 -7.42 10.77 8.16
N VAL A 66 -6.59 10.64 9.18
CA VAL A 66 -5.19 10.19 9.07
C VAL A 66 -4.89 9.02 10.02
N LEU A 67 -3.86 8.26 9.68
CA LEU A 67 -3.30 7.17 10.49
C LEU A 67 -1.94 7.62 11.04
N ARG A 68 -1.83 7.62 12.38
CA ARG A 68 -0.58 7.85 13.10
C ARG A 68 0.29 6.60 13.07
N VAL A 69 1.51 6.73 12.59
CA VAL A 69 2.54 5.69 12.61
C VAL A 69 3.63 6.15 13.57
N TRP A 70 3.57 5.68 14.82
CA TRP A 70 4.48 6.09 15.89
C TRP A 70 5.91 5.55 15.69
N HIS A 71 6.04 4.26 15.39
CA HIS A 71 7.31 3.54 15.28
C HIS A 71 7.68 3.27 13.81
N GLY A 72 7.87 4.34 13.03
CA GLY A 72 8.32 4.23 11.63
C GLY A 72 9.77 3.75 11.48
N LYS A 73 10.26 3.66 10.24
CA LYS A 73 11.67 3.29 9.97
C LYS A 73 12.63 4.28 10.67
N GLY A 74 13.32 3.81 11.70
CA GLY A 74 14.22 4.65 12.51
C GLY A 74 13.55 5.29 13.73
N ASP A 75 12.42 4.73 14.19
CA ASP A 75 11.61 5.21 15.31
C ASP A 75 11.05 6.64 15.09
N GLN A 76 10.66 6.91 13.85
CA GLN A 76 10.15 8.20 13.41
C GLN A 76 8.63 8.19 13.31
N PHE A 77 8.00 9.19 13.93
CA PHE A 77 6.59 9.49 13.77
C PHE A 77 6.28 9.99 12.35
N ARG A 78 5.15 9.57 11.79
CA ARG A 78 4.54 10.17 10.59
C ARG A 78 3.01 10.01 10.63
N GLU A 79 2.30 10.89 9.94
CA GLU A 79 0.87 10.74 9.63
C GLU A 79 0.69 10.43 8.14
N THR A 80 -0.34 9.66 7.79
CA THR A 80 -0.66 9.32 6.39
C THR A 80 -2.18 9.28 6.20
N PRO A 81 -2.73 9.79 5.07
CA PRO A 81 -4.17 9.83 4.85
C PRO A 81 -4.79 8.43 4.80
N VAL A 82 -6.02 8.30 5.30
CA VAL A 82 -6.80 7.05 5.30
C VAL A 82 -8.07 7.24 4.47
N PRO A 83 -8.31 6.43 3.42
CA PRO A 83 -9.59 6.48 2.71
C PRO A 83 -10.76 6.18 3.66
N ARG A 84 -11.87 6.92 3.49
CA ARG A 84 -13.07 6.86 4.33
C ARG A 84 -13.55 5.43 4.62
N ASP A 85 -13.55 4.57 3.61
CA ASP A 85 -14.07 3.21 3.72
C ASP A 85 -13.12 2.30 4.53
N LEU A 86 -11.81 2.54 4.44
CA LEU A 86 -10.81 1.89 5.29
C LEU A 86 -10.92 2.36 6.74
N ALA A 87 -11.05 3.67 6.97
CA ALA A 87 -11.28 4.21 8.32
C ALA A 87 -12.57 3.66 8.94
N THR A 88 -13.63 3.53 8.14
CA THR A 88 -14.91 2.94 8.55
C THR A 88 -14.74 1.46 8.89
N THR A 89 -14.05 0.68 8.06
CA THR A 89 -13.75 -0.74 8.30
C THR A 89 -12.94 -0.93 9.60
N ILE A 90 -11.96 -0.07 9.86
CA ILE A 90 -11.15 -0.10 11.08
C ILE A 90 -12.02 0.17 12.32
N ARG A 91 -12.93 1.15 12.26
CA ARG A 91 -13.89 1.44 13.34
C ARG A 91 -14.81 0.25 13.60
N THR A 92 -15.46 -0.28 12.57
CA THR A 92 -16.32 -1.47 12.70
C THR A 92 -15.60 -2.68 13.28
N VAL A 93 -14.32 -2.92 12.94
CA VAL A 93 -13.51 -3.98 13.54
C VAL A 93 -13.14 -3.68 15.00
N ALA A 94 -12.96 -2.42 15.37
CA ALA A 94 -12.74 -2.01 16.76
C ALA A 94 -14.00 -2.16 17.62
N ASP A 95 -15.19 -1.90 17.06
CA ASP A 95 -16.47 -1.97 17.77
C ASP A 95 -16.90 -3.42 18.10
N VAL A 96 -16.44 -4.42 17.32
CA VAL A 96 -16.87 -5.83 17.45
C VAL A 96 -15.79 -6.78 18.00
N ARG A 97 -14.58 -6.30 18.30
CA ARG A 97 -13.47 -7.14 18.79
C ARG A 97 -13.40 -7.17 20.32
N ASP A 98 -13.06 -8.33 20.88
CA ASP A 98 -12.71 -8.48 22.30
C ASP A 98 -11.23 -8.14 22.54
N ALA A 99 -10.85 -6.88 22.33
CA ALA A 99 -9.51 -6.34 22.61
C ALA A 99 -9.53 -4.79 22.65
N PRO A 100 -8.65 -4.12 23.42
CA PRO A 100 -8.65 -2.66 23.53
C PRO A 100 -8.24 -1.95 22.23
N ALA A 101 -8.66 -0.69 22.08
CA ALA A 101 -8.39 0.14 20.90
C ALA A 101 -6.89 0.45 20.65
N SER A 102 -6.05 0.24 21.68
CA SER A 102 -4.58 0.34 21.65
C SER A 102 -3.87 -0.96 21.22
N SER A 103 -4.60 -2.07 21.10
CA SER A 103 -4.04 -3.34 20.63
C SER A 103 -4.03 -3.42 19.10
N SER A 104 -2.98 -4.04 18.54
CA SER A 104 -2.86 -4.24 17.09
C SER A 104 -4.15 -4.76 16.46
N LEU A 105 -4.54 -4.15 15.34
CA LEU A 105 -5.70 -4.48 14.52
C LEU A 105 -5.60 -5.87 13.87
N LEU A 106 -4.38 -6.42 13.77
CA LEU A 106 -4.12 -7.71 13.12
C LEU A 106 -3.84 -8.82 14.13
N ASN A 107 -4.38 -10.00 13.86
CA ASN A 107 -4.12 -11.22 14.64
C ASN A 107 -2.73 -11.85 14.35
N VAL A 108 -1.98 -11.31 13.39
CA VAL A 108 -0.62 -11.76 13.04
C VAL A 108 0.43 -10.80 13.57
N THR A 109 1.47 -11.37 14.19
CA THR A 109 2.56 -10.63 14.85
C THR A 109 3.88 -10.65 14.08
N SER A 110 3.88 -11.05 12.80
CA SER A 110 5.12 -11.18 12.02
C SER A 110 4.99 -10.75 10.56
N THR A 111 6.03 -10.05 10.08
CA THR A 111 6.14 -9.65 8.66
C THR A 111 6.27 -10.88 7.73
N ARG A 112 6.63 -12.06 8.27
CA ARG A 112 6.65 -13.33 7.53
C ARG A 112 5.22 -13.83 7.27
N SER A 113 4.30 -13.63 8.21
CA SER A 113 2.88 -13.94 8.04
C SER A 113 2.26 -13.06 6.95
N LEU A 114 2.51 -11.74 6.98
CA LEU A 114 2.01 -10.81 5.96
C LEU A 114 2.53 -11.13 4.55
N ARG A 115 3.81 -11.53 4.40
CA ARG A 115 4.35 -11.97 3.11
C ARG A 115 3.73 -13.28 2.63
N ARG A 116 3.41 -14.23 3.53
CA ARG A 116 2.72 -15.48 3.17
C ARG A 116 1.28 -15.22 2.71
N TRP A 117 0.55 -14.36 3.42
CA TRP A 117 -0.78 -13.91 3.00
C TRP A 117 -0.75 -13.30 1.60
N LEU A 118 0.06 -12.25 1.40
CA LEU A 118 0.15 -11.55 0.12
C LEU A 118 0.53 -12.51 -1.02
N ARG A 119 1.49 -13.40 -0.78
CA ARG A 119 1.92 -14.36 -1.80
C ARG A 119 0.82 -15.36 -2.13
N SER A 120 0.08 -15.89 -1.15
CA SER A 120 -1.06 -16.80 -1.43
C SER A 120 -2.11 -16.13 -2.29
N SER A 121 -2.51 -14.90 -1.96
CA SER A 121 -3.48 -14.14 -2.75
C SER A 121 -2.96 -13.85 -4.16
N ALA A 122 -1.66 -13.55 -4.31
CA ALA A 122 -1.05 -13.25 -5.60
C ALA A 122 -0.78 -14.49 -6.47
N GLU A 123 -0.39 -15.62 -5.87
CA GLU A 123 -0.28 -16.94 -6.52
C GLU A 123 -1.64 -17.31 -7.14
N GLU A 124 -2.73 -17.18 -6.36
CA GLU A 124 -4.09 -17.45 -6.86
C GLU A 124 -4.59 -16.38 -7.86
N LEU A 125 -4.16 -15.12 -7.79
CA LEU A 125 -4.49 -14.12 -8.80
C LEU A 125 -3.75 -14.37 -10.13
N ALA A 126 -2.50 -14.84 -10.09
CA ALA A 126 -1.78 -15.27 -11.29
C ALA A 126 -2.52 -16.40 -12.01
N GLU A 127 -3.00 -17.40 -11.26
CA GLU A 127 -3.75 -18.53 -11.81
C GLU A 127 -5.11 -18.11 -12.40
N ASN A 128 -5.86 -17.22 -11.72
CA ASN A 128 -7.19 -16.80 -12.18
C ASN A 128 -7.18 -15.77 -13.32
N THR A 129 -6.17 -14.89 -13.38
CA THR A 129 -6.08 -13.81 -14.40
C THR A 129 -5.19 -14.16 -15.58
N GLY A 130 -4.23 -15.07 -15.41
CA GLY A 130 -3.14 -15.31 -16.35
C GLY A 130 -2.04 -14.23 -16.35
N GLU A 131 -2.14 -13.18 -15.52
CA GLU A 131 -1.12 -12.15 -15.38
C GLU A 131 0.05 -12.65 -14.52
N ALA A 132 1.15 -13.04 -15.18
CA ALA A 132 2.33 -13.58 -14.53
C ALA A 132 2.99 -12.59 -13.54
N GLY A 133 2.79 -11.29 -13.73
CA GLY A 133 3.33 -10.23 -12.86
C GLY A 133 2.92 -10.34 -11.38
N TRP A 134 1.76 -10.94 -11.09
CA TRP A 134 1.32 -11.23 -9.72
C TRP A 134 2.34 -12.06 -8.93
N ASN A 135 3.03 -13.02 -9.57
CA ASN A 135 4.01 -13.89 -8.90
C ASN A 135 5.23 -13.14 -8.34
N HIS A 136 5.47 -11.91 -8.80
CA HIS A 136 6.57 -11.07 -8.31
C HIS A 136 6.14 -10.11 -7.19
N LEU A 137 4.86 -10.03 -6.85
CA LEU A 137 4.32 -9.00 -5.95
C LEU A 137 4.83 -9.15 -4.50
N ALA A 138 5.70 -8.23 -4.08
CA ALA A 138 6.17 -8.13 -2.72
C ALA A 138 5.40 -7.06 -1.91
N PHE A 139 5.37 -7.18 -0.59
CA PHE A 139 4.64 -6.25 0.28
C PHE A 139 5.15 -4.79 0.18
N HIS A 140 6.42 -4.61 -0.22
CA HIS A 140 6.98 -3.29 -0.49
C HIS A 140 6.36 -2.60 -1.72
N ASP A 141 5.88 -3.38 -2.68
CA ASP A 141 5.32 -2.89 -3.93
C ASP A 141 3.93 -2.29 -3.75
N LEU A 142 3.21 -2.68 -2.69
CA LEU A 142 1.97 -2.02 -2.26
C LEU A 142 2.23 -0.55 -1.89
N ARG A 143 3.30 -0.30 -1.11
CA ARG A 143 3.75 1.05 -0.76
C ARG A 143 4.28 1.82 -1.99
N ARG A 144 4.97 1.15 -2.92
CA ARG A 144 5.45 1.80 -4.16
C ARG A 144 4.27 2.21 -5.05
N THR A 145 3.31 1.31 -5.22
CA THR A 145 2.03 1.54 -5.90
C THR A 145 1.32 2.76 -5.32
N TRP A 146 1.10 2.78 -4.00
CA TRP A 146 0.47 3.89 -3.28
C TRP A 146 1.10 5.24 -3.66
N ALA A 147 2.42 5.36 -3.50
CA ALA A 147 3.15 6.60 -3.80
C ALA A 147 3.01 7.04 -5.26
N THR A 148 3.16 6.10 -6.20
CA THR A 148 2.98 6.42 -7.63
C THR A 148 1.54 6.75 -8.00
N SER A 149 0.54 6.21 -7.29
CA SER A 149 -0.86 6.54 -7.54
C SER A 149 -1.23 7.95 -7.08
N LEU A 150 -0.69 8.40 -5.94
CA LEU A 150 -0.85 9.79 -5.48
C LEU A 150 -0.19 10.77 -6.45
N ALA A 151 1.05 10.51 -6.87
CA ALA A 151 1.74 11.34 -7.86
C ALA A 151 1.07 11.31 -9.25
N ALA A 152 0.46 10.18 -9.65
CA ALA A 152 -0.35 10.10 -10.88
C ALA A 152 -1.70 10.83 -10.78
N SER A 153 -2.22 11.03 -9.57
CA SER A 153 -3.35 11.93 -9.24
C SER A 153 -2.91 13.38 -8.98
N ASP A 154 -1.71 13.75 -9.43
CA ASP A 154 -1.15 15.11 -9.41
C ASP A 154 -1.07 15.73 -7.98
N VAL A 155 -0.93 14.88 -6.95
CA VAL A 155 -0.60 15.28 -5.57
C VAL A 155 0.85 15.74 -5.48
N ASP A 156 1.12 16.80 -4.70
CA ASP A 156 2.46 17.34 -4.50
C ASP A 156 3.47 16.25 -4.06
N PRO A 157 4.55 16.00 -4.83
CA PRO A 157 5.57 15.01 -4.48
C PRO A 157 6.20 15.20 -3.10
N LEU A 158 6.31 16.43 -2.59
CA LEU A 158 6.83 16.70 -1.25
C LEU A 158 5.86 16.23 -0.16
N LEU A 159 4.55 16.36 -0.39
CA LEU A 159 3.51 15.85 0.51
C LEU A 159 3.47 14.31 0.50
N VAL A 160 3.70 13.68 -0.66
CA VAL A 160 3.86 12.21 -0.75
C VAL A 160 5.14 11.74 -0.05
N CYS A 161 6.24 12.51 -0.09
CA CYS A 161 7.46 12.24 0.67
C CYS A 161 7.20 12.22 2.19
N ASP A 162 6.54 13.27 2.67
CA ASP A 162 6.21 13.47 4.09
C ASP A 162 5.27 12.37 4.61
N TRP A 163 4.12 12.18 3.97
CA TRP A 163 3.15 11.14 4.36
C TRP A 163 3.78 9.75 4.38
N GLY A 164 4.66 9.43 3.43
CA GLY A 164 5.37 8.15 3.43
C GLY A 164 6.49 8.04 4.46
N GLY A 165 6.96 9.14 5.03
CA GLY A 165 8.15 9.21 5.88
C GLY A 165 9.42 8.82 5.12
N TRP A 166 9.71 9.53 4.02
CA TRP A 166 11.02 9.50 3.37
C TRP A 166 11.85 10.70 3.85
N ASN A 167 12.94 10.45 4.59
CA ASN A 167 13.88 11.49 5.04
C ASN A 167 14.72 12.10 3.91
N ASP A 168 14.57 11.62 2.68
CA ASP A 168 15.38 12.00 1.54
C ASP A 168 14.52 12.00 0.27
N LEU A 169 14.49 13.16 -0.38
CA LEU A 169 13.80 13.42 -1.63
C LEU A 169 14.51 12.73 -2.82
N GLU A 170 15.83 12.51 -2.77
CA GLU A 170 16.55 11.81 -3.83
C GLU A 170 16.19 10.32 -3.85
N THR A 171 16.21 9.64 -2.69
CA THR A 171 15.70 8.27 -2.51
C THR A 171 14.23 8.13 -2.93
N PHE A 172 13.38 9.13 -2.64
CA PHE A 172 12.00 9.13 -3.13
C PHE A 172 11.94 9.28 -4.66
N LEU A 173 12.67 10.25 -5.22
CA LEU A 173 12.67 10.53 -6.65
C LEU A 173 13.25 9.39 -7.47
N ASP A 174 14.22 8.62 -6.98
CA ASP A 174 14.73 7.44 -7.68
C ASP A 174 13.78 6.23 -7.60
N HIS A 175 13.00 6.11 -6.52
CA HIS A 175 11.87 5.17 -6.49
C HIS A 175 10.71 5.61 -7.42
N TYR A 176 10.53 6.91 -7.64
CA TYR A 176 9.51 7.50 -8.51
C TYR A 176 9.88 7.45 -10.01
N ARG A 177 11.11 7.88 -10.36
CA ARG A 177 11.76 7.73 -11.69
C ARG A 177 11.90 6.27 -12.12
N GLY A 178 11.67 5.32 -11.21
CA GLY A 178 11.64 3.89 -11.48
C GLY A 178 10.70 3.53 -12.63
N THR A 179 9.41 3.86 -12.52
CA THR A 179 8.36 3.61 -13.54
C THR A 179 7.09 4.42 -13.19
N TYR A 180 6.43 5.03 -14.19
CA TYR A 180 5.11 5.67 -14.01
C TYR A 180 4.01 4.63 -13.71
N SER A 181 2.96 5.00 -12.97
CA SER A 181 1.82 4.10 -12.69
C SER A 181 1.08 3.70 -13.99
N PRO A 182 0.30 2.61 -14.00
CA PRO A 182 -0.50 2.22 -15.16
C PRO A 182 -1.50 3.31 -15.60
N GLU A 183 -2.06 4.07 -14.65
CA GLU A 183 -2.95 5.21 -14.90
C GLU A 183 -2.22 6.36 -15.59
N ALA A 184 -1.03 6.72 -15.10
CA ALA A 184 -0.22 7.76 -15.72
C ALA A 184 0.18 7.36 -17.15
N GLN A 185 0.64 6.12 -17.38
CA GLN A 185 0.98 5.67 -18.73
C GLN A 185 -0.22 5.65 -19.67
N ARG A 186 -1.40 5.23 -19.19
CA ARG A 186 -2.66 5.30 -19.94
C ARG A 186 -3.03 6.73 -20.32
N ARG A 187 -3.01 7.67 -19.35
CA ARG A 187 -3.26 9.10 -19.56
C ARG A 187 -2.32 9.74 -20.58
N GLU A 188 -1.05 9.34 -20.62
CA GLU A 188 -0.10 9.85 -21.61
C GLU A 188 -0.25 9.20 -22.99
N ARG A 189 -0.68 7.93 -23.08
CA ARG A 189 -1.06 7.28 -24.36
C ARG A 189 -2.29 7.92 -24.99
N GLU A 190 -3.31 8.23 -24.19
CA GLU A 190 -4.57 8.86 -24.61
C GLU A 190 -4.39 10.25 -25.27
N LYS A 191 -3.18 10.83 -25.22
CA LYS A 191 -2.81 12.09 -25.90
C LYS A 191 -2.23 11.88 -27.31
N VAL A 192 -2.13 10.65 -27.79
CA VAL A 192 -1.42 10.27 -29.01
C VAL A 192 -2.31 9.36 -29.85
N ASP A 193 -2.85 9.88 -30.96
CA ASP A 193 -3.91 9.26 -31.79
C ASP A 193 -3.62 7.86 -32.37
N TRP A 194 -2.42 7.29 -32.14
CA TRP A 194 -1.99 5.97 -32.60
C TRP A 194 -1.56 5.00 -31.49
N LEU A 195 -1.74 5.37 -30.20
CA LEU A 195 -1.40 4.58 -29.02
C LEU A 195 -2.62 4.06 -28.23
#